data_AF-A0A6J4X3M5-F1
#
_entry.id   AF-A0A6J4X3M5-F1
#
_cell.length_a   1.000
_cell.length_b   1.000
_cell.length_c   1.000
_cell.angle_alpha   90.00
_cell.angle_beta   90.00
_cell.angle_gamma   90.00
#
_symmetry.space_group_name_H-M   'P 1'
#
loop_
_entity.id
_entity.type
_entity.pdbx_description
1 polymer ?
#
loop_
_entity_poly.entity_id
_entity_poly.type
_entity_poly.pdbx_seq_one_letter_code
_entity_poly.pdbx_strand_id
1 'polypeptide(L)'
;MQNVLAIICVAIITIACHRPTPPDLSDPHQDLVAKGKEIFFNETFSGNGRTCGTCHRAENNFTIDPAFIATLPDSDPLFVAEFNPDLKDHFEIPQLMRKFGLILENAAGFDDLAHKFVLRSVPHTLGLRYTVNSDLGPFTGWSGDGAPGDGSLRAFATGAVIQHFTRTLNRIPDVDFRLPTTAELDALEAFQLSLGRQEEPALPLPLKSKVAGRGQEIFNDSTRGKCFVCHFNGGAKGDPKIFGQNAGNLNFNTGVEDFSDQSQGLTADLTPPDDGFGAPGDGTFNTPSLAEAADSGPFFHNNRVETIEDAVAFYNSDAFNISMAGQSIKAETGSGINLDQSQVVAVAAFLRVFNALENIRQSINLLDKFVIKNFRTVNEGKKLLRLAIAETRDSTMVLKDGGLHPEAVKLLAEAGALTKKALNSIFLKGHYARAAIKMQKKARNELVLLPEA
;
A
#
# COMPACT_ATOMS: atom_id res chain seq x y z
N MET A 1 9.54 0.90 87.51
CA MET A 1 8.10 0.94 87.81
C MET A 1 7.41 1.76 86.75
N GLN A 2 6.19 1.34 86.40
CA GLN A 2 5.19 1.99 85.55
C GLN A 2 5.30 1.78 84.03
N ASN A 3 4.45 0.85 83.60
CA ASN A 3 3.90 0.63 82.29
C ASN A 3 3.43 1.95 81.62
N VAL A 4 3.73 2.10 80.34
CA VAL A 4 2.95 2.98 79.45
C VAL A 4 2.46 2.13 78.28
N LEU A 5 1.14 2.10 78.17
CA LEU A 5 0.31 1.38 77.22
C LEU A 5 0.52 1.96 75.81
N ALA A 6 1.02 1.17 74.86
CA ALA A 6 1.08 1.58 73.45
C ALA A 6 -0.23 1.20 72.74
N ILE A 7 -1.03 2.20 72.37
CA ILE A 7 -2.24 2.04 71.56
C ILE A 7 -1.81 1.84 70.11
N ILE A 8 -2.11 0.66 69.55
CA ILE A 8 -1.91 0.36 68.12
C ILE A 8 -3.08 0.97 67.35
N CYS A 9 -2.84 2.12 66.69
CA CYS A 9 -3.74 2.63 65.66
C CYS A 9 -3.53 1.81 64.37
N VAL A 10 -4.51 0.97 64.01
CA VAL A 10 -4.56 0.31 62.71
C VAL A 10 -4.95 1.36 61.67
N ALA A 11 -3.97 1.83 60.89
CA ALA A 11 -4.23 2.63 59.70
C ALA A 11 -4.86 1.73 58.63
N ILE A 12 -6.17 1.90 58.38
CA ILE A 12 -6.84 1.31 57.23
C ILE A 12 -6.33 2.06 55.99
N ILE A 13 -5.36 1.46 55.30
CA ILE A 13 -4.93 1.92 53.98
C ILE A 13 -6.05 1.54 53.01
N THR A 14 -6.93 2.49 52.70
CA THR A 14 -7.82 2.39 51.55
C THR A 14 -6.94 2.42 50.30
N ILE A 15 -6.66 1.25 49.73
CA ILE A 15 -6.12 1.14 48.38
C ILE A 15 -7.21 1.66 47.45
N ALA A 16 -7.15 2.96 47.13
CA ALA A 16 -7.94 3.52 46.06
C ALA A 16 -7.51 2.79 44.78
N CYS A 17 -8.40 1.96 44.22
CA CYS A 17 -8.23 1.44 42.88
C CYS A 17 -8.03 2.63 41.93
N HIS A 18 -6.79 2.83 41.49
CA HIS A 18 -6.48 3.76 40.41
C HIS A 18 -7.19 3.23 39.17
N ARG A 19 -8.36 3.78 38.86
CA ARG A 19 -8.95 3.59 37.53
C ARG A 19 -8.00 4.31 36.58
N PRO A 20 -7.43 3.64 35.57
CA PRO A 20 -6.68 4.34 34.55
C PRO A 20 -7.59 5.43 33.99
N THR A 21 -7.09 6.67 33.99
CA THR A 21 -7.71 7.77 33.25
C THR A 21 -7.95 7.30 31.81
N PRO A 22 -9.12 7.56 31.22
CA PRO A 22 -9.29 7.36 29.79
C PRO A 22 -8.13 8.07 29.07
N PRO A 23 -7.54 7.46 28.02
CA PRO A 23 -6.52 8.15 27.25
C PRO A 23 -7.08 9.50 26.82
N ASP A 24 -6.30 10.56 26.99
CA ASP A 24 -6.61 11.88 26.45
C ASP A 24 -6.79 11.73 24.94
N LEU A 25 -8.03 11.92 24.47
CA LEU A 25 -8.41 11.70 23.08
C LEU A 25 -8.07 12.89 22.17
N SER A 26 -7.48 13.96 22.72
CA SER A 26 -7.00 15.10 21.93
C SER A 26 -5.49 15.06 21.73
N ASP A 27 -5.02 14.10 20.93
CA ASP A 27 -3.74 14.24 20.25
C ASP A 27 -3.98 15.05 18.96
N PRO A 28 -3.49 16.30 18.85
CA PRO A 28 -3.72 17.14 17.67
C PRO A 28 -3.29 16.47 16.36
N HIS A 29 -2.30 15.59 16.41
CA HIS A 29 -1.89 14.81 15.24
C HIS A 29 -2.97 13.76 14.86
N GLN A 30 -3.61 13.11 15.83
CA GLN A 30 -4.71 12.17 15.56
C GLN A 30 -5.96 12.88 15.03
N ASP A 31 -6.25 14.09 15.50
CA ASP A 31 -7.31 14.94 14.94
C ASP A 31 -7.05 15.25 13.46
N LEU A 32 -5.81 15.62 13.13
CA LEU A 32 -5.40 15.92 11.75
C LEU A 32 -5.51 14.69 10.84
N VAL A 33 -5.04 13.53 11.29
CA VAL A 33 -5.20 12.24 10.58
C VAL A 33 -6.67 11.88 10.37
N ALA A 34 -7.51 12.07 11.40
CA ALA A 34 -8.94 11.79 11.30
C ALA A 34 -9.62 12.73 10.29
N LYS A 35 -9.24 14.01 10.26
CA LYS A 35 -9.73 14.97 9.27
C LYS A 35 -9.29 14.60 7.86
N GLY A 36 -8.03 14.22 7.69
CA GLY A 36 -7.49 13.78 6.40
C GLY A 36 -8.25 12.58 5.86
N LYS A 37 -8.54 11.60 6.71
CA LYS A 37 -9.36 10.45 6.35
C LYS A 37 -10.78 10.86 5.91
N GLU A 38 -11.40 11.80 6.60
CA GLU A 38 -12.72 12.30 6.22
C GLU A 38 -12.70 12.91 4.82
N ILE A 39 -11.71 13.75 4.53
CA ILE A 39 -11.52 14.39 3.21
C ILE A 39 -11.26 13.31 2.15
N PHE A 40 -10.31 12.42 2.39
CA PHE A 40 -9.89 11.37 1.45
C PHE A 40 -11.06 10.52 0.93
N PHE A 41 -12.01 10.18 1.80
CA PHE A 41 -13.13 9.30 1.44
C PHE A 41 -14.44 10.01 1.11
N ASN A 42 -14.63 11.28 1.50
CA ASN A 42 -15.93 11.95 1.35
C ASN A 42 -15.88 13.28 0.60
N GLU A 43 -14.71 13.92 0.45
CA GLU A 43 -14.62 15.19 -0.25
C GLU A 43 -14.53 14.96 -1.76
N THR A 44 -15.40 15.65 -2.49
CA THR A 44 -15.50 15.59 -3.96
C THR A 44 -14.90 16.81 -4.64
N PHE A 45 -14.43 17.78 -3.85
CA PHE A 45 -13.87 19.04 -4.29
C PHE A 45 -14.74 19.74 -5.32
N SER A 46 -16.07 19.71 -5.13
CA SER A 46 -17.05 20.26 -6.09
C SER A 46 -16.85 19.76 -7.52
N GLY A 47 -16.31 18.55 -7.68
CA GLY A 47 -15.94 17.96 -8.95
C GLY A 47 -17.01 17.07 -9.56
N ASN A 48 -16.56 16.04 -10.26
CA ASN A 48 -17.35 15.03 -10.97
C ASN A 48 -17.93 13.91 -10.07
N GLY A 49 -17.78 14.03 -8.75
CA GLY A 49 -18.31 13.08 -7.76
C GLY A 49 -17.32 12.01 -7.30
N ARG A 50 -16.12 11.94 -7.90
CA ARG A 50 -15.02 11.13 -7.37
C ARG A 50 -14.53 11.68 -6.02
N THR A 51 -13.94 10.80 -5.23
CA THR A 51 -13.14 11.08 -4.03
C THR A 51 -11.80 10.35 -4.17
N CYS A 52 -10.78 10.64 -3.34
CA CYS A 52 -9.52 9.89 -3.39
C CYS A 52 -9.78 8.38 -3.18
N GLY A 53 -10.71 8.06 -2.28
CA GLY A 53 -11.20 6.70 -2.04
C GLY A 53 -11.96 6.06 -3.21
N THR A 54 -12.12 6.73 -4.35
CA THR A 54 -12.65 6.13 -5.59
C THR A 54 -11.64 5.21 -6.28
N CYS A 55 -10.36 5.56 -6.22
CA CYS A 55 -9.28 4.75 -6.77
C CYS A 55 -8.45 4.09 -5.65
N HIS A 56 -8.36 4.70 -4.47
CA HIS A 56 -7.61 4.17 -3.34
C HIS A 56 -8.53 3.54 -2.29
N ARG A 57 -9.04 2.35 -2.59
CA ARG A 57 -10.06 1.65 -1.79
C ARG A 57 -9.46 1.04 -0.53
N ALA A 58 -9.93 1.45 0.65
CA ALA A 58 -9.35 0.99 1.92
C ALA A 58 -9.50 -0.53 2.14
N GLU A 59 -10.56 -1.13 1.59
CA GLU A 59 -10.85 -2.56 1.63
C GLU A 59 -10.11 -3.38 0.55
N ASN A 60 -9.33 -2.72 -0.30
CA ASN A 60 -8.55 -3.30 -1.38
C ASN A 60 -7.13 -2.69 -1.41
N ASN A 61 -6.48 -2.65 -0.24
CA ASN A 61 -5.10 -2.18 -0.08
C ASN A 61 -4.80 -0.79 -0.64
N PHE A 62 -5.79 0.11 -0.64
CA PHE A 62 -5.68 1.46 -1.20
C PHE A 62 -5.30 1.48 -2.69
N THR A 63 -5.74 0.46 -3.44
CA THR A 63 -5.61 0.35 -4.89
C THR A 63 -6.89 -0.24 -5.50
N ILE A 64 -6.90 -0.45 -6.82
CA ILE A 64 -7.94 -1.14 -7.59
C ILE A 64 -7.29 -2.15 -8.53
N ASP A 65 -7.99 -3.26 -8.72
CA ASP A 65 -7.66 -4.30 -9.68
C ASP A 65 -8.92 -4.72 -10.45
N PRO A 66 -8.79 -5.44 -11.57
CA PRO A 66 -9.95 -5.86 -12.37
C PRO A 66 -11.00 -6.65 -11.59
N ALA A 67 -10.59 -7.48 -10.64
CA ALA A 67 -11.52 -8.28 -9.83
C ALA A 67 -12.33 -7.40 -8.88
N PHE A 68 -11.71 -6.40 -8.25
CA PHE A 68 -12.41 -5.41 -7.44
C PHE A 68 -13.34 -4.55 -8.28
N ILE A 69 -12.86 -4.03 -9.42
CA ILE A 69 -13.64 -3.18 -10.33
C ILE A 69 -14.92 -3.89 -10.81
N ALA A 70 -14.83 -5.20 -11.11
CA ALA A 70 -15.99 -6.00 -11.51
C ALA A 70 -17.08 -6.13 -10.43
N THR A 71 -16.80 -5.78 -9.17
CA THR A 71 -17.80 -5.79 -8.09
C THR A 71 -18.58 -4.48 -7.95
N LEU A 72 -18.11 -3.41 -8.61
CA LEU A 72 -18.70 -2.08 -8.48
C LEU A 72 -19.95 -1.94 -9.35
N PRO A 73 -20.96 -1.17 -8.91
CA PRO A 73 -22.10 -0.83 -9.76
C PRO A 73 -21.65 0.09 -10.90
N ASP A 74 -22.31 0.02 -12.06
CA ASP A 74 -21.99 0.90 -13.21
C ASP A 74 -22.18 2.40 -12.92
N SER A 75 -22.90 2.73 -11.84
CA SER A 75 -23.06 4.10 -11.35
C SER A 75 -21.94 4.57 -10.40
N ASP A 76 -20.92 3.75 -10.12
CA ASP A 76 -19.81 4.15 -9.27
C ASP A 76 -19.04 5.33 -9.91
N PRO A 77 -18.65 6.37 -9.15
CA PRO A 77 -17.88 7.50 -9.67
C PRO A 77 -16.55 7.11 -10.36
N LEU A 78 -16.03 5.90 -10.12
CA LEU A 78 -14.91 5.38 -10.89
C LEU A 78 -15.20 5.39 -12.41
N PHE A 79 -16.44 5.09 -12.80
CA PHE A 79 -16.89 4.99 -14.19
C PHE A 79 -17.49 6.28 -14.75
N VAL A 80 -17.19 7.44 -14.15
CA VAL A 80 -17.82 8.73 -14.55
C VAL A 80 -17.67 9.06 -16.03
N ALA A 81 -16.61 8.59 -16.70
CA ALA A 81 -16.42 8.73 -18.15
C ALA A 81 -17.51 8.02 -18.99
N GLU A 82 -18.13 6.96 -18.45
CA GLU A 82 -19.15 6.18 -19.16
C GLU A 82 -20.52 6.86 -19.17
N PHE A 83 -20.78 7.78 -18.23
CA PHE A 83 -22.10 8.40 -18.07
C PHE A 83 -22.10 9.93 -18.01
N ASN A 84 -20.95 10.60 -17.89
CA ASN A 84 -20.83 12.04 -18.05
C ASN A 84 -20.43 12.39 -19.51
N PRO A 85 -21.30 13.03 -20.31
CA PRO A 85 -21.00 13.34 -21.70
C PRO A 85 -19.82 14.31 -21.88
N ASP A 86 -19.50 15.14 -20.89
CA ASP A 86 -18.39 16.09 -20.94
C ASP A 86 -17.02 15.44 -20.65
N LEU A 87 -17.02 14.17 -20.24
CA LEU A 87 -15.84 13.37 -19.91
C LEU A 87 -15.73 12.08 -20.75
N LYS A 88 -16.59 11.90 -21.76
CA LYS A 88 -16.67 10.65 -22.52
C LYS A 88 -15.43 10.37 -23.38
N ASP A 89 -14.75 11.43 -23.82
CA ASP A 89 -13.59 11.36 -24.71
C ASP A 89 -12.34 11.83 -23.95
N HIS A 90 -11.24 11.06 -24.00
CA HIS A 90 -9.92 11.46 -23.50
C HIS A 90 -9.81 11.81 -21.99
N PHE A 91 -10.82 11.49 -21.18
CA PHE A 91 -10.71 11.56 -19.73
C PHE A 91 -10.18 10.24 -19.15
N GLU A 92 -10.72 9.11 -19.64
CA GLU A 92 -10.36 7.74 -19.28
C GLU A 92 -10.57 6.86 -20.51
N ILE A 93 -10.04 5.63 -20.49
CA ILE A 93 -10.37 4.59 -21.46
C ILE A 93 -11.14 3.47 -20.72
N PRO A 94 -12.48 3.52 -20.67
CA PRO A 94 -13.30 2.61 -19.84
C PRO A 94 -12.98 1.12 -20.04
N GLN A 95 -12.69 0.73 -21.28
CA GLN A 95 -12.30 -0.65 -21.59
C GLN A 95 -11.01 -1.07 -20.88
N LEU A 96 -10.00 -0.21 -20.83
CA LEU A 96 -8.71 -0.51 -20.18
C LEU A 96 -8.83 -0.41 -18.66
N MET A 97 -9.60 0.56 -18.16
CA MET A 97 -9.93 0.64 -16.73
C MET A 97 -10.62 -0.63 -16.25
N ARG A 98 -11.67 -1.09 -16.94
CA ARG A 98 -12.42 -2.29 -16.52
C ARG A 98 -11.63 -3.59 -16.65
N LYS A 99 -10.85 -3.76 -17.71
CA LYS A 99 -10.12 -5.02 -17.98
C LYS A 99 -8.80 -5.10 -17.24
N PHE A 100 -8.11 -3.99 -17.04
CA PHE A 100 -6.73 -3.96 -16.56
C PHE A 100 -6.51 -3.06 -15.34
N GLY A 101 -7.52 -2.30 -14.89
CA GLY A 101 -7.36 -1.38 -13.76
C GLY A 101 -6.45 -0.19 -14.06
N LEU A 102 -6.38 0.23 -15.34
CA LEU A 102 -5.55 1.34 -15.79
C LEU A 102 -6.34 2.65 -15.86
N ILE A 103 -5.70 3.69 -15.35
CA ILE A 103 -6.17 5.07 -15.32
C ILE A 103 -5.38 5.89 -16.33
N LEU A 104 -6.07 6.78 -17.04
CA LEU A 104 -5.43 7.70 -17.96
C LEU A 104 -4.81 8.88 -17.18
N GLU A 105 -3.52 9.10 -17.40
CA GLU A 105 -2.76 10.18 -16.78
C GLU A 105 -2.23 11.15 -17.85
N ASN A 106 -2.35 12.46 -17.61
CA ASN A 106 -1.79 13.50 -18.48
C ASN A 106 -0.52 14.09 -17.83
N ALA A 107 0.46 13.23 -17.51
CA ALA A 107 1.68 13.61 -16.79
C ALA A 107 2.48 14.74 -17.49
N ALA A 108 2.45 14.78 -18.84
CA ALA A 108 3.12 15.80 -19.65
C ALA A 108 2.28 17.08 -19.88
N GLY A 109 1.09 17.19 -19.28
CA GLY A 109 0.19 18.34 -19.41
C GLY A 109 -1.04 18.08 -20.29
N PHE A 110 -1.91 19.09 -20.37
CA PHE A 110 -3.28 18.97 -20.92
C PHE A 110 -3.46 19.57 -22.33
N ASP A 111 -2.37 19.92 -23.02
CA ASP A 111 -2.43 20.66 -24.29
C ASP A 111 -2.84 19.79 -25.50
N ASP A 112 -2.67 18.46 -25.41
CA ASP A 112 -3.10 17.50 -26.43
C ASP A 112 -3.58 16.18 -25.80
N LEU A 113 -4.82 16.17 -25.30
CA LEU A 113 -5.39 15.01 -24.59
C LEU A 113 -5.54 13.75 -25.46
N ALA A 114 -5.55 13.91 -26.79
CA ALA A 114 -5.73 12.79 -27.71
C ALA A 114 -4.44 11.98 -27.92
N HIS A 115 -3.27 12.60 -27.72
CA HIS A 115 -1.97 11.97 -28.01
C HIS A 115 -0.98 12.04 -26.84
N LYS A 116 -1.16 12.96 -25.88
CA LYS A 116 -0.30 13.12 -24.70
C LYS A 116 -1.00 12.60 -23.45
N PHE A 117 -0.98 11.28 -23.31
CA PHE A 117 -1.42 10.59 -22.11
C PHE A 117 -0.57 9.34 -21.90
N VAL A 118 -0.60 8.81 -20.69
CA VAL A 118 -0.08 7.49 -20.34
C VAL A 118 -1.18 6.71 -19.62
N LEU A 119 -1.00 5.39 -19.50
CA LEU A 119 -1.94 4.51 -18.80
C LEU A 119 -1.23 3.86 -17.64
N ARG A 120 -1.63 4.22 -16.42
CA ARG A 120 -0.99 3.74 -15.21
C ARG A 120 -1.96 3.00 -14.31
N SER A 121 -1.45 2.00 -13.60
CA SER A 121 -2.14 1.37 -12.49
C SER A 121 -2.22 2.35 -11.32
N VAL A 122 -3.11 2.09 -10.36
CA VAL A 122 -3.22 2.93 -9.16
C VAL A 122 -2.21 2.43 -8.10
N PRO A 123 -1.15 3.19 -7.77
CA PRO A 123 -0.23 2.76 -6.72
C PRO A 123 -0.93 2.80 -5.36
N HIS A 124 -0.66 1.83 -4.50
CA HIS A 124 -1.20 1.86 -3.13
C HIS A 124 -0.66 3.06 -2.34
N THR A 125 -1.43 3.58 -1.38
CA THR A 125 -0.97 4.67 -0.49
C THR A 125 -0.41 4.17 0.85
N LEU A 126 -0.01 2.91 0.94
CA LEU A 126 0.56 2.32 2.15
C LEU A 126 2.05 2.64 2.28
N GLY A 127 2.49 3.02 3.49
CA GLY A 127 3.92 3.21 3.79
C GLY A 127 4.57 4.43 3.13
N LEU A 128 3.77 5.40 2.67
CA LEU A 128 4.24 6.57 1.92
C LEU A 128 5.33 7.38 2.64
N ARG A 129 5.36 7.34 3.98
CA ARG A 129 6.44 7.93 4.80
C ARG A 129 7.85 7.54 4.34
N TYR A 130 8.00 6.36 3.76
CA TYR A 130 9.29 5.83 3.33
C TYR A 130 9.41 5.72 1.82
N THR A 131 8.32 5.51 1.10
CA THR A 131 8.35 5.32 -0.36
C THR A 131 8.46 6.65 -1.11
N VAL A 132 8.08 7.79 -0.51
CA VAL A 132 8.22 9.10 -1.16
C VAL A 132 9.49 9.84 -0.76
N ASN A 133 10.22 9.36 0.25
CA ASN A 133 11.37 10.07 0.80
C ASN A 133 12.63 9.80 -0.02
N SER A 134 13.16 10.83 -0.68
CA SER A 134 14.40 10.79 -1.46
C SER A 134 15.20 12.09 -1.30
N ASP A 135 16.53 12.03 -1.45
CA ASP A 135 17.39 13.22 -1.45
C ASP A 135 17.38 13.98 -2.79
N LEU A 136 16.82 13.39 -3.85
CA LEU A 136 16.63 14.02 -5.16
C LEU A 136 15.31 14.82 -5.25
N GLY A 137 14.50 14.80 -4.20
CA GLY A 137 13.14 15.35 -4.16
C GLY A 137 12.09 14.25 -4.00
N PRO A 138 10.90 14.53 -3.43
CA PRO A 138 9.96 13.46 -3.14
C PRO A 138 9.49 12.73 -4.40
N PHE A 139 9.66 11.40 -4.43
CA PHE A 139 9.13 10.58 -5.52
C PHE A 139 7.72 10.10 -5.16
N THR A 140 6.71 10.79 -5.67
CA THR A 140 5.29 10.42 -5.51
C THR A 140 4.77 9.68 -6.75
N GLY A 141 3.70 8.90 -6.59
CA GLY A 141 3.16 8.10 -7.71
C GLY A 141 4.17 7.11 -8.27
N TRP A 142 4.04 6.80 -9.57
CA TRP A 142 4.87 5.80 -10.24
C TRP A 142 6.21 6.31 -10.74
N SER A 143 6.42 7.61 -10.91
CA SER A 143 7.67 8.16 -11.45
C SER A 143 8.12 9.42 -10.73
N GLY A 144 7.42 9.92 -9.71
CA GLY A 144 7.72 11.21 -9.10
C GLY A 144 7.05 12.41 -9.75
N ASP A 145 6.25 12.19 -10.79
CA ASP A 145 5.45 13.22 -11.44
C ASP A 145 4.09 13.42 -10.74
N GLY A 146 3.19 14.17 -11.38
CA GLY A 146 1.81 14.38 -10.90
C GLY A 146 1.67 15.40 -9.77
N ALA A 147 2.69 15.59 -8.93
CA ALA A 147 2.71 16.66 -7.93
C ALA A 147 3.12 18.01 -8.56
N PRO A 148 2.27 19.05 -8.55
CA PRO A 148 2.65 20.38 -8.97
C PRO A 148 3.67 21.00 -8.01
N GLY A 149 4.50 21.92 -8.52
CA GLY A 149 5.39 22.72 -7.69
C GLY A 149 6.56 21.94 -7.09
N ASP A 150 6.50 21.64 -5.79
CA ASP A 150 7.61 21.09 -5.01
C ASP A 150 7.74 19.55 -5.05
N GLY A 151 6.85 18.87 -5.79
CA GLY A 151 6.86 17.41 -5.93
C GLY A 151 6.36 16.65 -4.69
N SER A 152 5.99 17.35 -3.61
CA SER A 152 5.66 16.73 -2.33
C SER A 152 4.38 15.90 -2.37
N LEU A 153 4.26 14.96 -1.44
CA LEU A 153 3.02 14.22 -1.20
C LEU A 153 1.85 15.17 -0.92
N ARG A 154 2.12 16.25 -0.20
CA ARG A 154 1.18 17.33 0.05
C ARG A 154 0.69 17.98 -1.24
N ALA A 155 1.59 18.34 -2.16
CA ALA A 155 1.22 18.95 -3.42
C ALA A 155 0.52 17.96 -4.36
N PHE A 156 0.86 16.66 -4.30
CA PHE A 156 0.27 15.59 -5.12
C PHE A 156 -1.27 15.58 -5.09
N ALA A 157 -1.88 15.85 -3.92
CA ALA A 157 -3.34 15.95 -3.81
C ALA A 157 -3.94 17.04 -4.72
N THR A 158 -3.22 18.14 -4.94
CA THR A 158 -3.65 19.20 -5.88
C THR A 158 -3.64 18.70 -7.32
N GLY A 159 -2.56 18.02 -7.73
CA GLY A 159 -2.45 17.43 -9.06
C GLY A 159 -3.54 16.40 -9.34
N ALA A 160 -3.79 15.50 -8.37
CA ALA A 160 -4.84 14.50 -8.46
C ALA A 160 -6.24 15.12 -8.61
N VAL A 161 -6.53 16.22 -7.91
CA VAL A 161 -7.81 16.95 -8.09
C VAL A 161 -7.92 17.52 -9.49
N ILE A 162 -6.88 18.18 -10.00
CA ILE A 162 -6.86 18.76 -11.35
C ILE A 162 -7.05 17.67 -12.42
N GLN A 163 -6.33 16.55 -12.28
CA GLN A 163 -6.37 15.43 -13.23
C GLN A 163 -7.72 14.72 -13.22
N HIS A 164 -8.22 14.31 -12.05
CA HIS A 164 -9.28 13.29 -11.94
C HIS A 164 -10.64 13.80 -11.46
N PHE A 165 -10.76 15.01 -10.91
CA PHE A 165 -12.02 15.47 -10.30
C PHE A 165 -12.80 16.40 -11.22
N THR A 166 -12.23 16.73 -12.38
CA THR A 166 -12.81 17.68 -13.33
C THR A 166 -14.17 17.25 -13.87
N ARG A 167 -15.10 18.20 -13.99
CA ARG A 167 -16.43 18.01 -14.59
C ARG A 167 -16.40 18.03 -16.12
N THR A 168 -15.51 18.84 -16.70
CA THR A 168 -15.23 18.91 -18.13
C THR A 168 -13.73 18.80 -18.40
N LEU A 169 -13.31 18.55 -19.65
CA LEU A 169 -11.89 18.46 -20.00
C LEU A 169 -11.12 19.79 -19.90
N ASN A 170 -11.82 20.93 -19.70
CA ASN A 170 -11.19 22.24 -19.58
C ASN A 170 -10.39 22.40 -18.29
N ARG A 171 -10.76 21.66 -17.23
CA ARG A 171 -10.05 21.60 -15.94
C ARG A 171 -9.85 22.97 -15.30
N ILE A 172 -10.90 23.79 -15.31
CA ILE A 172 -10.87 25.15 -14.78
C ILE A 172 -11.21 25.14 -13.29
N PRO A 173 -10.29 25.60 -12.41
CA PRO A 173 -10.59 25.77 -10.98
C PRO A 173 -11.82 26.67 -10.75
N ASP A 174 -12.60 26.32 -9.74
CA ASP A 174 -13.89 26.92 -9.35
C ASP A 174 -15.02 26.81 -10.38
N VAL A 175 -14.79 26.14 -11.51
CA VAL A 175 -15.81 25.78 -12.51
C VAL A 175 -15.99 24.26 -12.54
N ASP A 176 -14.90 23.55 -12.78
CA ASP A 176 -14.88 22.10 -12.91
C ASP A 176 -14.61 21.38 -11.59
N PHE A 177 -13.88 22.02 -10.68
CA PHE A 177 -13.52 21.54 -9.33
C PHE A 177 -13.04 22.73 -8.50
N ARG A 178 -13.08 22.66 -7.17
CA ARG A 178 -12.33 23.58 -6.29
C ARG A 178 -10.97 22.99 -5.97
N LEU A 179 -9.96 23.82 -5.77
CA LEU A 179 -8.68 23.33 -5.26
C LEU A 179 -8.78 22.99 -3.75
N PRO A 180 -8.00 22.01 -3.26
CA PRO A 180 -7.86 21.79 -1.83
C PRO A 180 -7.28 23.03 -1.13
N THR A 181 -7.79 23.33 0.06
CA THR A 181 -7.22 24.39 0.91
C THR A 181 -5.94 23.90 1.59
N THR A 182 -5.11 24.83 2.09
CA THR A 182 -3.89 24.51 2.85
C THR A 182 -4.15 23.52 3.99
N ALA A 183 -5.21 23.74 4.77
CA ALA A 183 -5.54 22.86 5.90
C ALA A 183 -6.01 21.45 5.45
N GLU A 184 -6.66 21.36 4.29
CA GLU A 184 -7.06 20.05 3.72
C GLU A 184 -5.84 19.29 3.21
N LEU A 185 -4.89 19.97 2.58
CA LEU A 185 -3.63 19.37 2.13
C LEU A 185 -2.82 18.84 3.33
N ASP A 186 -2.69 19.61 4.40
CA ASP A 186 -1.99 19.18 5.62
C ASP A 186 -2.68 17.95 6.26
N ALA A 187 -4.01 17.93 6.26
CA ALA A 187 -4.79 16.82 6.77
C ALA A 187 -4.64 15.55 5.90
N LEU A 188 -4.74 15.69 4.57
CA LEU A 188 -4.57 14.59 3.61
C LEU A 188 -3.18 13.96 3.74
N GLU A 189 -2.13 14.78 3.78
CA GLU A 189 -0.76 14.31 3.96
C GLU A 189 -0.60 13.55 5.28
N ALA A 190 -1.09 14.10 6.40
CA ALA A 190 -1.04 13.43 7.70
C ALA A 190 -1.75 12.06 7.66
N PHE A 191 -2.92 11.99 7.03
CA PHE A 191 -3.63 10.72 6.86
C PHE A 191 -2.83 9.73 6.02
N GLN A 192 -2.36 10.13 4.84
CA GLN A 192 -1.61 9.26 3.94
C GLN A 192 -0.30 8.74 4.58
N LEU A 193 0.42 9.59 5.31
CA LEU A 193 1.64 9.19 6.05
C LEU A 193 1.35 8.26 7.24
N SER A 194 0.10 8.19 7.72
CA SER A 194 -0.32 7.30 8.80
C SER A 194 -0.67 5.88 8.33
N LEU A 195 -0.75 5.66 7.02
CA LEU A 195 -1.14 4.38 6.43
C LEU A 195 0.03 3.40 6.30
N GLY A 196 -0.27 2.11 6.39
CA GLY A 196 0.69 1.02 6.24
C GLY A 196 1.73 0.95 7.36
N ARG A 197 2.94 0.49 7.02
CA ARG A 197 4.05 0.42 7.96
C ARG A 197 4.49 1.80 8.45
N GLN A 198 4.88 1.85 9.72
CA GLN A 198 5.38 3.07 10.38
C GLN A 198 6.86 2.94 10.76
N GLU A 199 7.48 1.84 10.33
CA GLU A 199 8.90 1.52 10.49
C GLU A 199 9.35 0.81 9.21
N GLU A 200 10.62 0.99 8.83
CA GLU A 200 11.18 0.21 7.73
C GLU A 200 11.38 -1.25 8.17
N PRO A 201 11.15 -2.21 7.25
CA PRO A 201 11.40 -3.60 7.58
C PRO A 201 12.89 -3.83 7.87
N ALA A 202 13.17 -4.89 8.61
CA ALA A 202 14.52 -5.34 8.87
C ALA A 202 14.65 -6.79 8.40
N LEU A 203 15.44 -6.99 7.34
CA LEU A 203 15.82 -8.32 6.86
C LEU A 203 17.21 -8.70 7.43
N PRO A 204 17.48 -10.00 7.66
CA PRO A 204 16.61 -11.14 7.41
C PRO A 204 15.56 -11.38 8.51
N LEU A 205 14.38 -11.86 8.10
CA LEU A 205 13.34 -12.39 8.98
C LEU A 205 13.65 -13.84 9.39
N PRO A 206 13.29 -14.26 10.61
CA PRO A 206 13.48 -15.62 11.08
C PRO A 206 12.38 -16.56 10.56
N LEU A 207 12.37 -16.84 9.27
CA LEU A 207 11.30 -17.59 8.59
C LEU A 207 11.33 -19.09 8.93
N LYS A 208 10.17 -19.69 9.18
CA LYS A 208 10.02 -21.15 9.38
C LYS A 208 10.04 -21.93 8.06
N SER A 209 9.51 -21.34 7.00
CA SER A 209 9.45 -21.98 5.69
C SER A 209 10.84 -22.04 5.08
N LYS A 210 11.30 -23.25 4.74
CA LYS A 210 12.60 -23.44 4.07
C LYS A 210 12.64 -22.81 2.68
N VAL A 211 11.51 -22.84 1.94
CA VAL A 211 11.43 -22.24 0.60
C VAL A 211 11.45 -20.71 0.68
N ALA A 212 10.69 -20.12 1.60
CA ALA A 212 10.71 -18.68 1.82
C ALA A 212 12.06 -18.20 2.40
N GLY A 213 12.68 -18.98 3.30
CA GLY A 213 14.03 -18.72 3.79
C GLY A 213 15.06 -18.66 2.66
N ARG A 214 15.03 -19.63 1.74
CA ARG A 214 15.87 -19.62 0.53
C ARG A 214 15.57 -18.42 -0.37
N GLY A 215 14.30 -18.06 -0.52
CA GLY A 215 13.90 -16.86 -1.26
C GLY A 215 14.51 -15.59 -0.70
N GLN A 216 14.45 -15.42 0.62
CA GLN A 216 15.07 -14.29 1.32
C GLN A 216 16.60 -14.26 1.15
N GLU A 217 17.26 -15.42 1.16
CA GLU A 217 18.69 -15.50 0.88
C GLU A 217 18.98 -15.00 -0.54
N ILE A 218 18.24 -15.48 -1.56
CA ILE A 218 18.41 -15.06 -2.96
C ILE A 218 18.14 -13.56 -3.11
N PHE A 219 17.11 -13.04 -2.44
CA PHE A 219 16.71 -11.63 -2.45
C PHE A 219 17.84 -10.70 -1.99
N ASN A 220 18.58 -11.11 -0.95
CA ASN A 220 19.67 -10.34 -0.34
C ASN A 220 21.07 -10.72 -0.88
N ASP A 221 21.13 -11.56 -1.92
CA ASP A 221 22.39 -12.07 -2.46
C ASP A 221 22.91 -11.18 -3.59
N SER A 222 24.16 -10.73 -3.49
CA SER A 222 24.81 -9.86 -4.48
C SER A 222 25.26 -10.58 -5.75
N THR A 223 25.12 -11.91 -5.84
CA THR A 223 25.49 -12.72 -7.01
C THR A 223 24.28 -13.28 -7.75
N ARG A 224 23.15 -13.46 -7.06
CA ARG A 224 21.90 -14.03 -7.58
C ARG A 224 20.83 -12.96 -7.77
N GLY A 225 19.91 -12.82 -6.80
CA GLY A 225 18.68 -12.04 -6.97
C GLY A 225 18.90 -10.53 -6.94
N LYS A 226 19.84 -10.03 -6.12
CA LYS A 226 20.23 -8.60 -6.06
C LYS A 226 19.07 -7.63 -5.83
N CYS A 227 17.91 -8.14 -5.41
CA CYS A 227 16.68 -7.37 -5.27
C CYS A 227 16.85 -6.26 -4.22
N PHE A 228 17.64 -6.55 -3.17
CA PHE A 228 17.96 -5.61 -2.09
C PHE A 228 18.68 -4.33 -2.56
N VAL A 229 19.29 -4.33 -3.75
CA VAL A 229 19.98 -3.14 -4.28
C VAL A 229 18.99 -1.99 -4.42
N CYS A 230 17.83 -2.24 -5.03
CA CYS A 230 16.77 -1.23 -5.18
C CYS A 230 15.73 -1.32 -4.05
N HIS A 231 15.45 -2.53 -3.55
CA HIS A 231 14.46 -2.79 -2.50
C HIS A 231 15.13 -3.14 -1.17
N PHE A 232 15.91 -2.20 -0.62
CA PHE A 232 16.68 -2.42 0.61
C PHE A 232 15.75 -2.82 1.76
N ASN A 233 16.12 -3.91 2.45
CA ASN A 233 15.27 -4.58 3.46
C ASN A 233 13.84 -4.91 3.00
N GLY A 234 13.58 -5.06 1.70
CA GLY A 234 12.22 -5.25 1.18
C GLY A 234 11.34 -4.00 1.26
N GLY A 235 11.92 -2.86 1.64
CA GLY A 235 11.29 -1.56 1.52
C GLY A 235 11.43 -0.98 0.11
N ALA A 236 11.21 0.32 0.00
CA ALA A 236 11.27 1.08 -1.25
C ALA A 236 12.56 1.89 -1.40
N LYS A 237 13.55 1.69 -0.53
CA LYS A 237 14.79 2.48 -0.51
C LYS A 237 15.90 1.76 -1.25
N GLY A 238 16.75 2.50 -1.94
CA GLY A 238 18.00 1.97 -2.47
C GLY A 238 18.98 1.58 -1.35
N ASP A 239 19.86 0.62 -1.61
CA ASP A 239 20.90 0.21 -0.66
C ASP A 239 21.81 1.41 -0.34
N PRO A 240 21.90 1.83 0.93
CA PRO A 240 22.70 2.99 1.33
C PRO A 240 24.22 2.81 1.10
N LYS A 241 24.71 1.59 0.88
CA LYS A 241 26.10 1.32 0.49
C LYS A 241 26.38 1.59 -0.98
N ILE A 242 25.37 1.47 -1.84
CA ILE A 242 25.49 1.66 -3.29
C ILE A 242 25.10 3.09 -3.67
N PHE A 243 23.98 3.57 -3.14
CA PHE A 243 23.42 4.88 -3.50
C PHE A 243 23.76 6.00 -2.51
N GLY A 244 24.29 5.66 -1.34
CA GLY A 244 24.62 6.61 -0.27
C GLY A 244 23.56 6.65 0.83
N GLN A 245 23.98 7.06 2.04
CA GLN A 245 23.18 6.98 3.26
C GLN A 245 21.84 7.74 3.22
N ASN A 246 21.77 8.78 2.39
CA ASN A 246 20.62 9.68 2.33
C ASN A 246 19.76 9.50 1.08
N ALA A 247 20.14 8.60 0.15
CA ALA A 247 19.47 8.44 -1.14
C ALA A 247 17.95 8.22 -1.01
N GLY A 248 17.56 7.40 -0.03
CA GLY A 248 16.15 7.07 0.18
C GLY A 248 15.59 6.26 -0.99
N ASN A 249 14.39 6.61 -1.43
CA ASN A 249 13.75 6.05 -2.61
C ASN A 249 14.35 6.64 -3.90
N LEU A 250 14.37 5.86 -4.98
CA LEU A 250 14.94 6.25 -6.27
C LEU A 250 14.07 5.72 -7.42
N ASN A 251 14.16 6.42 -8.56
CA ASN A 251 13.62 5.94 -9.81
C ASN A 251 14.62 5.07 -10.58
N PHE A 252 14.12 4.06 -11.28
CA PHE A 252 14.90 3.21 -12.16
C PHE A 252 14.15 2.92 -13.46
N ASN A 253 14.87 2.85 -14.57
CA ASN A 253 14.36 2.24 -15.80
C ASN A 253 14.70 0.74 -15.75
N THR A 254 13.68 -0.07 -15.51
CA THR A 254 13.77 -1.54 -15.42
C THR A 254 13.39 -2.24 -16.72
N GLY A 255 13.05 -1.52 -17.79
CA GLY A 255 12.66 -2.09 -19.08
C GLY A 255 11.23 -2.67 -19.12
N VAL A 256 10.35 -2.31 -18.18
CA VAL A 256 8.95 -2.80 -18.17
C VAL A 256 8.20 -2.43 -19.46
N GLU A 257 8.43 -1.23 -19.98
CA GLU A 257 7.82 -0.76 -21.25
C GLU A 257 8.32 -1.57 -22.46
N ASP A 258 9.56 -2.07 -22.41
CA ASP A 258 10.19 -2.88 -23.44
C ASP A 258 9.86 -4.39 -23.31
N PHE A 259 9.15 -4.79 -22.26
CA PHE A 259 8.73 -6.16 -22.08
C PHE A 259 7.81 -6.55 -23.25
N SER A 260 8.02 -7.73 -23.83
CA SER A 260 7.10 -8.27 -24.86
C SER A 260 5.82 -8.79 -24.19
N ASP A 261 4.73 -9.01 -24.95
CA ASP A 261 3.38 -9.40 -24.46
C ASP A 261 2.51 -8.30 -23.83
N GLN A 262 2.28 -7.21 -24.57
CA GLN A 262 1.28 -6.19 -24.20
C GLN A 262 -0.13 -6.74 -24.48
N SER A 263 -0.77 -7.43 -23.54
CA SER A 263 -2.19 -7.85 -23.70
C SER A 263 -3.13 -6.65 -23.92
N GLN A 264 -2.76 -5.48 -23.39
CA GLN A 264 -3.48 -4.22 -23.53
C GLN A 264 -3.46 -3.67 -24.96
N GLY A 265 -2.32 -3.74 -25.64
CA GLY A 265 -2.14 -3.31 -27.04
C GLY A 265 -2.94 -4.15 -28.04
N LEU A 266 -3.49 -5.30 -27.63
CA LEU A 266 -4.44 -6.09 -28.44
C LEU A 266 -5.89 -5.59 -28.31
N THR A 267 -6.16 -4.68 -27.38
CA THR A 267 -7.53 -4.33 -26.99
C THR A 267 -7.90 -2.87 -27.16
N ALA A 268 -6.92 -1.97 -27.28
CA ALA A 268 -7.14 -0.55 -27.53
C ALA A 268 -6.41 -0.10 -28.79
N ASP A 269 -7.02 0.83 -29.52
CA ASP A 269 -6.49 1.35 -30.79
C ASP A 269 -5.19 2.16 -30.60
N LEU A 270 -4.94 2.66 -29.38
CA LEU A 270 -3.73 3.39 -29.00
C LEU A 270 -3.42 3.22 -27.51
N THR A 271 -2.22 2.69 -27.21
CA THR A 271 -1.60 2.70 -25.87
C THR A 271 -0.19 3.26 -26.00
N PRO A 272 0.00 4.58 -25.82
CA PRO A 272 1.33 5.18 -25.93
C PRO A 272 2.24 4.64 -24.81
N PRO A 273 3.53 4.38 -25.11
CA PRO A 273 4.49 4.00 -24.07
C PRO A 273 4.60 5.09 -23.00
N ASP A 274 4.80 4.68 -21.76
CA ASP A 274 5.03 5.59 -20.64
C ASP A 274 6.52 5.95 -20.54
N ASP A 275 6.86 7.21 -20.78
CA ASP A 275 8.25 7.69 -20.77
C ASP A 275 8.74 8.10 -19.37
N GLY A 276 7.96 7.87 -18.30
CA GLY A 276 8.42 7.99 -16.92
C GLY A 276 8.47 9.42 -16.39
N PHE A 277 9.56 9.79 -15.71
CA PHE A 277 9.66 11.07 -15.01
C PHE A 277 10.06 12.23 -15.93
N GLY A 278 9.28 13.31 -15.93
CA GLY A 278 9.56 14.55 -16.67
C GLY A 278 8.79 14.67 -17.99
N ALA A 279 9.07 15.75 -18.73
CA ALA A 279 8.49 15.99 -20.06
C ALA A 279 9.52 16.72 -20.95
N PRO A 280 10.21 16.03 -21.88
CA PRO A 280 10.13 14.58 -22.15
C PRO A 280 10.62 13.75 -20.96
N GLY A 281 10.08 12.54 -20.81
CA GLY A 281 10.42 11.63 -19.72
C GLY A 281 11.79 10.95 -19.88
N ASP A 282 12.40 10.56 -18.76
CA ASP A 282 13.72 9.89 -18.72
C ASP A 282 13.66 8.35 -18.67
N GLY A 283 12.46 7.78 -18.77
CA GLY A 283 12.16 6.35 -18.73
C GLY A 283 12.20 5.71 -17.34
N THR A 284 12.36 6.51 -16.27
CA THR A 284 12.53 5.98 -14.92
C THR A 284 11.25 6.03 -14.08
N PHE A 285 11.08 5.01 -13.23
CA PHE A 285 9.92 4.84 -12.36
C PHE A 285 10.35 4.58 -10.92
N ASN A 286 9.57 5.12 -9.98
CA ASN A 286 9.72 5.00 -8.55
C ASN A 286 9.69 3.52 -8.12
N THR A 287 10.63 3.16 -7.24
CA THR A 287 10.69 1.83 -6.63
C THR A 287 9.54 1.62 -5.62
N PRO A 288 8.60 0.66 -5.83
CA PRO A 288 7.56 0.37 -4.87
C PRO A 288 8.09 -0.40 -3.64
N SER A 289 7.33 -0.35 -2.53
CA SER A 289 7.60 -1.19 -1.35
C SER A 289 7.23 -2.64 -1.63
N LEU A 290 8.01 -3.59 -1.13
CA LEU A 290 7.69 -5.02 -1.25
C LEU A 290 7.05 -5.61 0.01
N ALA A 291 6.93 -4.84 1.10
CA ALA A 291 6.26 -5.29 2.32
C ALA A 291 4.75 -5.50 2.13
N GLU A 292 4.15 -4.81 1.16
CA GLU A 292 2.71 -4.80 0.86
C GLU A 292 2.39 -5.21 -0.60
N ALA A 293 3.33 -5.86 -1.29
CA ALA A 293 3.25 -6.08 -2.74
C ALA A 293 2.40 -7.30 -3.15
N ALA A 294 2.48 -8.41 -2.43
CA ALA A 294 1.94 -9.69 -2.89
C ALA A 294 0.40 -9.76 -2.97
N ASP A 295 -0.32 -8.82 -2.37
CA ASP A 295 -1.78 -8.64 -2.44
C ASP A 295 -2.21 -7.31 -3.07
N SER A 296 -1.32 -6.64 -3.80
CA SER A 296 -1.60 -5.40 -4.55
C SER A 296 -1.37 -5.54 -6.05
N GLY A 297 -1.33 -6.78 -6.55
CA GLY A 297 -1.31 -7.07 -7.97
C GLY A 297 -2.58 -6.57 -8.70
N PRO A 298 -2.55 -6.43 -10.05
CA PRO A 298 -1.44 -6.73 -10.95
C PRO A 298 -0.23 -5.81 -10.75
N PHE A 299 0.92 -6.17 -11.33
CA PHE A 299 2.21 -5.58 -10.97
C PHE A 299 2.76 -4.62 -12.03
N PHE A 300 3.69 -3.77 -11.58
CA PHE A 300 4.30 -2.64 -12.29
C PHE A 300 3.34 -1.46 -12.52
N HIS A 301 3.89 -0.35 -13.01
CA HIS A 301 3.15 0.90 -13.20
C HIS A 301 2.04 0.81 -14.23
N ASN A 302 1.99 -0.25 -15.02
CA ASN A 302 1.02 -0.47 -16.09
C ASN A 302 0.30 -1.83 -15.96
N ASN A 303 0.28 -2.46 -14.77
CA ASN A 303 -0.40 -3.74 -14.51
C ASN A 303 -0.01 -4.85 -15.50
N ARG A 304 1.30 -4.98 -15.77
CA ARG A 304 1.81 -5.83 -16.84
C ARG A 304 1.61 -7.31 -16.62
N VAL A 305 1.77 -7.75 -15.37
CA VAL A 305 1.73 -9.16 -15.00
C VAL A 305 0.82 -9.35 -13.80
N GLU A 306 0.11 -10.48 -13.75
CA GLU A 306 -0.95 -10.70 -12.76
C GLU A 306 -0.41 -11.25 -11.44
N THR A 307 0.68 -12.02 -11.48
CA THR A 307 1.17 -12.75 -10.31
C THR A 307 2.53 -12.25 -9.82
N ILE A 308 2.79 -12.42 -8.53
CA ILE A 308 4.09 -12.06 -7.94
C ILE A 308 5.22 -12.95 -8.48
N GLU A 309 4.91 -14.19 -8.86
CA GLU A 309 5.85 -15.09 -9.54
C GLU A 309 6.27 -14.52 -10.90
N ASP A 310 5.32 -14.01 -11.70
CA ASP A 310 5.62 -13.39 -12.98
C ASP A 310 6.38 -12.07 -12.81
N ALA A 311 6.06 -11.29 -11.77
CA ALA A 311 6.80 -10.08 -11.43
C ALA A 311 8.26 -10.38 -11.04
N VAL A 312 8.52 -11.49 -10.34
CA VAL A 312 9.89 -11.95 -10.05
C VAL A 312 10.56 -12.48 -11.33
N ALA A 313 9.84 -13.25 -12.13
CA ALA A 313 10.36 -13.82 -13.38
C ALA A 313 10.75 -12.74 -14.40
N PHE A 314 10.07 -11.59 -14.41
CA PHE A 314 10.40 -10.44 -15.26
C PHE A 314 11.87 -10.02 -15.15
N TYR A 315 12.47 -10.09 -13.95
CA TYR A 315 13.88 -9.70 -13.77
C TYR A 315 14.89 -10.65 -14.43
N ASN A 316 14.47 -11.83 -14.88
CA ASN A 316 15.28 -12.70 -15.74
C ASN A 316 15.24 -12.31 -17.22
N SER A 317 14.31 -11.44 -17.62
CA SER A 317 14.07 -11.12 -19.03
C SER A 317 15.23 -10.33 -19.65
N ASP A 318 15.30 -10.38 -20.99
CA ASP A 318 16.20 -9.51 -21.74
C ASP A 318 15.83 -8.03 -21.53
N ALA A 319 14.52 -7.71 -21.47
CA ALA A 319 14.03 -6.35 -21.24
C ALA A 319 14.65 -5.74 -19.98
N PHE A 320 14.63 -6.46 -18.85
CA PHE A 320 15.33 -6.02 -17.65
C PHE A 320 16.84 -6.01 -17.82
N ASN A 321 17.45 -7.10 -18.30
CA ASN A 321 18.91 -7.22 -18.32
C ASN A 321 19.59 -6.22 -19.28
N ILE A 322 18.92 -5.74 -20.34
CA ILE A 322 19.45 -4.70 -21.23
C ILE A 322 19.04 -3.27 -20.83
N SER A 323 18.07 -3.11 -19.92
CA SER A 323 17.66 -1.82 -19.40
C SER A 323 18.80 -1.09 -18.67
N MET A 324 18.61 0.21 -18.42
CA MET A 324 19.58 1.00 -17.65
C MET A 324 19.83 0.40 -16.27
N ALA A 325 18.78 0.01 -15.54
CA ALA A 325 18.92 -0.60 -14.22
C ALA A 325 19.63 -1.95 -14.29
N GLY A 326 19.30 -2.81 -15.26
CA GLY A 326 19.97 -4.10 -15.45
C GLY A 326 21.46 -3.95 -15.74
N GLN A 327 21.85 -2.99 -16.58
CA GLN A 327 23.25 -2.69 -16.86
C GLN A 327 23.96 -2.08 -15.65
N SER A 328 23.31 -1.21 -14.87
CA SER A 328 23.88 -0.68 -13.62
C SER A 328 24.10 -1.79 -12.59
N ILE A 329 23.14 -2.70 -12.41
CA ILE A 329 23.30 -3.87 -11.53
C ILE A 329 24.47 -4.74 -12.02
N LYS A 330 24.59 -4.96 -13.32
CA LYS A 330 25.70 -5.73 -13.89
C LYS A 330 27.05 -5.08 -13.67
N ALA A 331 27.13 -3.75 -13.79
CA ALA A 331 28.35 -2.99 -13.52
C ALA A 331 28.75 -3.08 -12.03
N GLU A 332 27.79 -2.94 -11.11
CA GLU A 332 28.05 -2.92 -9.67
C GLU A 332 28.31 -4.32 -9.09
N THR A 333 27.60 -5.34 -9.57
CA THR A 333 27.60 -6.70 -8.99
C THR A 333 28.34 -7.74 -9.83
N GLY A 334 28.77 -7.38 -11.04
CA GLY A 334 29.53 -8.23 -11.96
C GLY A 334 28.70 -9.13 -12.88
N SER A 335 27.36 -9.19 -12.73
CA SER A 335 26.47 -9.96 -13.62
C SER A 335 25.04 -9.40 -13.65
N GLY A 336 24.22 -9.82 -14.61
CA GLY A 336 22.77 -9.55 -14.61
C GLY A 336 22.03 -10.41 -13.58
N ILE A 337 20.70 -10.46 -13.69
CA ILE A 337 19.86 -11.39 -12.91
C ILE A 337 19.47 -12.56 -13.82
N ASN A 338 19.72 -13.78 -13.34
CA ASN A 338 19.39 -15.02 -14.05
C ASN A 338 19.08 -16.13 -13.04
N LEU A 339 17.83 -16.15 -12.59
CA LEU A 339 17.31 -17.11 -11.62
C LEU A 339 16.66 -18.29 -12.34
N ASP A 340 16.91 -19.52 -11.89
CA ASP A 340 16.11 -20.66 -12.35
C ASP A 340 14.68 -20.61 -11.80
N GLN A 341 13.77 -21.42 -12.36
CA GLN A 341 12.36 -21.41 -11.95
C GLN A 341 12.16 -21.71 -10.46
N SER A 342 12.99 -22.56 -9.86
CA SER A 342 12.89 -22.88 -8.43
C SER A 342 13.31 -21.70 -7.55
N GLN A 343 14.25 -20.90 -8.03
CA GLN A 343 14.70 -19.67 -7.38
C GLN A 343 13.66 -18.56 -7.49
N VAL A 344 13.03 -18.40 -8.66
CA VAL A 344 11.88 -17.48 -8.86
C VAL A 344 10.77 -17.81 -7.87
N VAL A 345 10.34 -19.08 -7.81
CA VAL A 345 9.30 -19.53 -6.86
C VAL A 345 9.74 -19.32 -5.41
N ALA A 346 11.01 -19.51 -5.08
CA ALA A 346 11.50 -19.27 -3.72
C ALA A 346 11.40 -17.79 -3.32
N VAL A 347 11.82 -16.86 -4.20
CA VAL A 347 11.72 -15.41 -3.96
C VAL A 347 10.24 -14.99 -3.88
N ALA A 348 9.38 -15.47 -4.77
CA ALA A 348 7.94 -15.21 -4.69
C ALA A 348 7.34 -15.72 -3.37
N ALA A 349 7.73 -16.93 -2.92
CA ALA A 349 7.31 -17.46 -1.62
C ALA A 349 7.78 -16.59 -0.44
N PHE A 350 8.98 -16.01 -0.52
CA PHE A 350 9.46 -15.03 0.46
C PHE A 350 8.55 -13.80 0.50
N LEU A 351 8.28 -13.17 -0.65
CA LEU A 351 7.45 -11.97 -0.74
C LEU A 351 6.02 -12.23 -0.24
N ARG A 352 5.44 -13.40 -0.55
CA ARG A 352 4.13 -13.82 -0.03
C ARG A 352 4.11 -13.93 1.50
N VAL A 353 5.12 -14.58 2.10
CA VAL A 353 5.21 -14.70 3.57
C VAL A 353 5.47 -13.34 4.22
N PHE A 354 6.28 -12.50 3.60
CA PHE A 354 6.57 -11.16 4.08
C PHE A 354 5.32 -10.27 4.11
N ASN A 355 4.54 -10.28 3.02
CA ASN A 355 3.24 -9.59 2.94
C ASN A 355 2.25 -10.11 3.98
N ALA A 356 2.12 -11.44 4.12
CA ALA A 356 1.19 -12.02 5.08
C ALA A 356 1.54 -11.63 6.52
N LEU A 357 2.83 -11.51 6.87
CA LEU A 357 3.26 -10.99 8.17
C LEU A 357 2.81 -9.55 8.39
N GLU A 358 2.86 -8.72 7.36
CA GLU A 358 2.44 -7.32 7.41
C GLU A 358 0.91 -7.20 7.53
N ASN A 359 0.12 -7.90 6.73
CA ASN A 359 -1.35 -7.91 6.90
C ASN A 359 -1.76 -8.43 8.30
N ILE A 360 -1.09 -9.47 8.84
CA ILE A 360 -1.36 -9.97 10.19
C ILE A 360 -1.10 -8.87 11.23
N ARG A 361 0.01 -8.13 11.10
CA ARG A 361 0.34 -6.98 11.96
C ARG A 361 -0.75 -5.91 11.88
N GLN A 362 -1.18 -5.55 10.67
CA GLN A 362 -2.23 -4.55 10.45
C GLN A 362 -3.58 -4.99 11.02
N SER A 363 -3.99 -6.24 10.78
CA SER A 363 -5.23 -6.81 11.34
C SER A 363 -5.22 -6.78 12.87
N ILE A 364 -4.11 -7.16 13.50
CA ILE A 364 -3.96 -7.06 14.97
C ILE A 364 -4.11 -5.61 15.44
N ASN A 365 -3.45 -4.64 14.79
CA ASN A 365 -3.53 -3.22 15.16
C ASN A 365 -4.97 -2.69 15.08
N LEU A 366 -5.69 -3.01 14.00
CA LEU A 366 -7.10 -2.63 13.82
C LEU A 366 -8.00 -3.25 14.91
N LEU A 367 -7.79 -4.53 15.22
CA LEU A 367 -8.53 -5.23 16.28
C LEU A 367 -8.19 -4.67 17.68
N ASP A 368 -6.93 -4.33 17.95
CA ASP A 368 -6.50 -3.74 19.21
C ASP A 368 -7.12 -2.35 19.39
N LYS A 369 -7.08 -1.47 18.37
CA LYS A 369 -7.79 -0.19 18.35
C LYS A 369 -9.27 -0.37 18.67
N PHE A 370 -9.90 -1.40 18.11
CA PHE A 370 -11.30 -1.72 18.42
C PHE A 370 -11.49 -2.16 19.89
N VAL A 371 -10.63 -3.05 20.39
CA VAL A 371 -10.73 -3.59 21.76
C VAL A 371 -10.54 -2.51 22.83
N ILE A 372 -9.58 -1.62 22.64
CA ILE A 372 -9.31 -0.50 23.56
C ILE A 372 -10.28 0.68 23.35
N LYS A 373 -11.22 0.56 22.41
CA LYS A 373 -12.17 1.61 22.01
C LYS A 373 -11.51 2.91 21.55
N ASN A 374 -10.40 2.81 20.84
CA ASN A 374 -9.75 3.95 20.20
C ASN A 374 -10.46 4.31 18.89
N PHE A 375 -11.69 4.82 19.01
CA PHE A 375 -12.53 5.33 17.94
C PHE A 375 -13.63 6.23 18.53
N ARG A 376 -14.11 7.21 17.78
CA ARG A 376 -15.08 8.23 18.24
C ARG A 376 -16.51 7.74 18.13
N THR A 377 -16.80 6.95 17.09
CA THR A 377 -18.17 6.53 16.77
C THR A 377 -18.30 5.01 16.63
N VAL A 378 -19.51 4.50 16.87
CA VAL A 378 -19.82 3.07 16.64
C VAL A 378 -19.55 2.67 15.18
N ASN A 379 -19.79 3.57 14.24
CA ASN A 379 -19.53 3.33 12.82
C ASN A 379 -18.03 3.21 12.52
N GLU A 380 -17.18 4.03 13.13
CA GLU A 380 -15.72 3.86 13.06
C GLU A 380 -15.29 2.51 13.63
N GLY A 381 -15.80 2.12 14.80
CA GLY A 381 -15.53 0.79 15.37
C GLY A 381 -15.91 -0.35 14.42
N LYS A 382 -17.06 -0.25 13.73
CA LYS A 382 -17.45 -1.22 12.69
C LYS A 382 -16.52 -1.18 11.48
N LYS A 383 -16.05 0.01 11.05
CA LYS A 383 -15.08 0.15 9.95
C LYS A 383 -13.75 -0.54 10.30
N LEU A 384 -13.23 -0.39 11.53
CA LEU A 384 -12.03 -1.11 11.98
C LEU A 384 -12.17 -2.63 11.84
N LEU A 385 -13.32 -3.18 12.25
CA LEU A 385 -13.58 -4.62 12.12
C LEU A 385 -13.69 -5.07 10.66
N ARG A 386 -14.30 -4.27 9.77
CA ARG A 386 -14.37 -4.58 8.34
C ARG A 386 -12.99 -4.58 7.68
N LEU A 387 -12.16 -3.58 7.98
CA LEU A 387 -10.78 -3.54 7.51
C LEU A 387 -9.98 -4.72 8.04
N ALA A 388 -10.12 -5.07 9.33
CA ALA A 388 -9.44 -6.24 9.89
C ALA A 388 -9.86 -7.55 9.20
N ILE A 389 -11.11 -7.66 8.73
CA ILE A 389 -11.58 -8.80 7.93
C ILE A 389 -10.91 -8.82 6.55
N ALA A 390 -10.77 -7.67 5.89
CA ALA A 390 -10.07 -7.56 4.61
C ALA A 390 -8.61 -8.02 4.75
N GLU A 391 -7.83 -7.41 5.65
CA GLU A 391 -6.43 -7.80 5.92
C GLU A 391 -6.26 -9.31 6.23
N THR A 392 -7.21 -9.88 6.98
CA THR A 392 -7.18 -11.32 7.30
C THR A 392 -7.46 -12.18 6.07
N ARG A 393 -8.37 -11.75 5.20
CA ARG A 393 -8.65 -12.43 3.93
C ARG A 393 -7.43 -12.36 3.02
N ASP A 394 -6.79 -11.21 2.94
CA ASP A 394 -5.70 -10.96 2.00
C ASP A 394 -4.47 -11.79 2.39
N SER A 395 -4.06 -11.79 3.67
CA SER A 395 -3.04 -12.73 4.18
C SER A 395 -3.39 -14.21 3.97
N THR A 396 -4.67 -14.57 4.07
CA THR A 396 -5.12 -15.95 3.81
C THR A 396 -4.95 -16.30 2.33
N MET A 397 -5.33 -15.40 1.42
CA MET A 397 -5.22 -15.59 -0.03
C MET A 397 -3.77 -15.67 -0.46
N VAL A 398 -2.93 -14.71 -0.06
CA VAL A 398 -1.51 -14.66 -0.41
C VAL A 398 -0.78 -15.95 -0.07
N LEU A 399 -1.02 -16.50 1.13
CA LEU A 399 -0.44 -17.77 1.57
C LEU A 399 -1.02 -18.97 0.81
N LYS A 400 -2.35 -19.00 0.60
CA LYS A 400 -3.03 -20.09 -0.08
C LYS A 400 -2.60 -20.20 -1.54
N ASP A 401 -2.51 -19.08 -2.25
CA ASP A 401 -2.15 -19.03 -3.67
C ASP A 401 -0.71 -19.47 -3.91
N GLY A 402 0.18 -19.23 -2.94
CA GLY A 402 1.55 -19.79 -2.94
C GLY A 402 1.65 -21.24 -2.46
N GLY A 403 0.57 -21.85 -1.96
CA GLY A 403 0.61 -23.18 -1.32
C GLY A 403 1.42 -23.21 -0.02
N LEU A 404 1.46 -22.10 0.73
CA LEU A 404 2.34 -21.88 1.87
C LEU A 404 1.58 -21.98 3.20
N HIS A 405 2.23 -22.53 4.23
CA HIS A 405 1.78 -22.52 5.63
C HIS A 405 0.27 -22.88 5.84
N PRO A 406 -0.18 -24.10 5.49
CA PRO A 406 -1.59 -24.48 5.58
C PRO A 406 -2.18 -24.37 7.00
N GLU A 407 -1.37 -24.56 8.05
CA GLU A 407 -1.83 -24.34 9.43
C GLU A 407 -2.04 -22.85 9.75
N ALA A 408 -1.17 -21.95 9.24
CA ALA A 408 -1.39 -20.52 9.35
C ALA A 408 -2.70 -20.11 8.64
N VAL A 409 -2.93 -20.63 7.43
CA VAL A 409 -4.16 -20.39 6.65
C VAL A 409 -5.42 -20.79 7.44
N LYS A 410 -5.41 -21.94 8.13
CA LYS A 410 -6.54 -22.35 9.01
C LYS A 410 -6.76 -21.38 10.16
N LEU A 411 -5.69 -20.95 10.81
CA LEU A 411 -5.75 -20.00 11.94
C LEU A 411 -6.24 -18.62 11.49
N LEU A 412 -5.82 -18.14 10.32
CA LEU A 412 -6.32 -16.88 9.73
C LEU A 412 -7.81 -16.98 9.37
N ALA A 413 -8.25 -18.10 8.79
CA ALA A 413 -9.66 -18.33 8.51
C ALA A 413 -10.51 -18.29 9.80
N GLU A 414 -10.02 -18.89 10.90
CA GLU A 414 -10.67 -18.79 12.21
C GLU A 414 -10.67 -17.36 12.75
N ALA A 415 -9.55 -16.63 12.63
CA ALA A 415 -9.46 -15.23 13.02
C ALA A 415 -10.51 -14.37 12.29
N GLY A 416 -10.62 -14.53 10.97
CA GLY A 416 -11.61 -13.81 10.14
C GLY A 416 -13.05 -14.13 10.55
N ALA A 417 -13.36 -15.40 10.85
CA ALA A 417 -14.67 -15.81 11.35
C ALA A 417 -15.00 -15.18 12.72
N LEU A 418 -14.02 -15.10 13.63
CA LEU A 418 -14.17 -14.43 14.92
C LEU A 418 -14.36 -12.92 14.75
N THR A 419 -13.63 -12.26 13.84
CA THR A 419 -13.83 -10.84 13.55
C THR A 419 -15.21 -10.56 12.98
N LYS A 420 -15.74 -11.43 12.10
CA LYS A 420 -17.13 -11.35 11.62
C LYS A 420 -18.15 -11.50 12.76
N LYS A 421 -17.92 -12.43 13.70
CA LYS A 421 -18.74 -12.53 14.93
C LYS A 421 -18.66 -11.27 15.78
N ALA A 422 -17.48 -10.65 15.90
CA ALA A 422 -17.31 -9.38 16.60
C ALA A 422 -18.15 -8.27 15.96
N LEU A 423 -18.14 -8.16 14.63
CA LEU A 423 -18.88 -7.16 13.86
C LEU A 423 -20.39 -7.27 14.05
N ASN A 424 -20.90 -8.50 14.14
CA ASN A 424 -22.33 -8.78 14.25
C ASN A 424 -22.83 -8.88 15.70
N SER A 425 -21.94 -8.82 16.70
CA SER A 425 -22.31 -9.02 18.11
C SER A 425 -22.68 -7.70 18.81
N ILE A 426 -23.76 -7.74 19.58
CA ILE A 426 -24.19 -6.62 20.44
C ILE A 426 -23.43 -6.62 21.77
N PHE A 427 -23.22 -7.78 22.40
CA PHE A 427 -22.68 -7.89 23.76
C PHE A 427 -21.26 -8.46 23.83
N LEU A 428 -20.88 -9.36 22.91
CA LEU A 428 -19.62 -10.12 22.97
C LEU A 428 -18.57 -9.65 21.95
N LYS A 429 -18.78 -8.48 21.33
CA LYS A 429 -17.88 -7.90 20.33
C LYS A 429 -16.41 -7.83 20.78
N GLY A 430 -16.14 -7.35 22.00
CA GLY A 430 -14.78 -7.30 22.54
C GLY A 430 -14.18 -8.69 22.84
N HIS A 431 -15.02 -9.66 23.22
CA HIS A 431 -14.57 -11.04 23.44
C HIS A 431 -14.12 -11.69 22.12
N TYR A 432 -14.94 -11.59 21.07
CA TYR A 432 -14.60 -12.12 19.75
C TYR A 432 -13.40 -11.42 19.12
N ALA A 433 -13.28 -10.09 19.25
CA ALA A 433 -12.11 -9.36 18.75
C ALA A 433 -10.81 -9.82 19.42
N ARG A 434 -10.81 -10.02 20.75
CA ARG A 434 -9.64 -10.58 21.47
C ARG A 434 -9.31 -12.01 21.06
N ALA A 435 -10.34 -12.83 20.80
CA ALA A 435 -10.14 -14.19 20.29
C ALA A 435 -9.53 -14.17 18.88
N ALA A 436 -9.98 -13.27 18.00
CA ALA A 436 -9.41 -13.08 16.67
C ALA A 436 -7.93 -12.67 16.74
N ILE A 437 -7.57 -11.70 17.62
CA ILE A 437 -6.17 -11.33 17.87
C ILE A 437 -5.32 -12.54 18.29
N LYS A 438 -5.85 -13.41 19.16
CA LYS A 438 -5.14 -14.62 19.57
C LYS A 438 -4.88 -15.55 18.38
N MET A 439 -5.84 -15.72 17.47
CA MET A 439 -5.66 -16.54 16.27
C MET A 439 -4.68 -15.91 15.29
N GLN A 440 -4.72 -14.58 15.10
CA GLN A 440 -3.72 -13.85 14.31
C GLN A 440 -2.30 -14.07 14.83
N LYS A 441 -2.10 -13.95 16.14
CA LYS A 441 -0.79 -14.20 16.78
C LYS A 441 -0.32 -15.65 16.59
N LYS A 442 -1.23 -16.63 16.68
CA LYS A 442 -0.90 -18.03 16.38
C LYS A 442 -0.50 -18.21 14.92
N ALA A 443 -1.25 -17.63 13.98
CA ALA A 443 -0.92 -17.70 12.56
C ALA A 443 0.47 -17.11 12.28
N ARG A 444 0.78 -15.94 12.86
CA ARG A 444 2.13 -15.35 12.80
C ARG A 444 3.20 -16.32 13.29
N ASN A 445 2.95 -17.01 14.41
CA ASN A 445 3.90 -17.98 14.96
C ASN A 445 4.10 -19.21 14.06
N GLU A 446 3.23 -19.48 13.10
CA GLU A 446 3.45 -20.52 12.07
C GLU A 446 4.34 -20.03 10.91
N LEU A 447 4.53 -18.72 10.76
CA LEU A 447 5.35 -18.12 9.71
C LEU A 447 6.80 -17.88 10.14
N VAL A 448 7.00 -17.46 11.39
CA VAL A 448 8.32 -17.08 11.94
C VAL A 448 8.70 -17.86 13.20
N LEU A 449 10.00 -18.02 13.42
CA LEU A 449 10.54 -18.50 14.69
C LEU A 449 10.33 -17.39 15.74
N LEU A 450 9.96 -17.80 16.96
CA LEU A 450 9.94 -16.89 18.09
C LEU A 450 11.39 -16.56 18.48
N PRO A 451 11.68 -15.33 18.95
CA PRO A 451 12.98 -15.04 19.55
C PRO A 451 13.25 -16.08 20.65
N GLU A 452 14.47 -16.60 20.72
CA GLU A 452 14.89 -17.39 21.88
C GLU A 452 14.72 -16.51 23.12
N ALA A 453 13.99 -17.03 24.12
CA ALA A 453 13.58 -16.31 25.31
C ALA A 453 14.73 -16.13 26.31
#